data_AF-A0A2T5YTA3-F1
#
_entry.id   AF-A0A2T5YTA3-F1
#
_cell.length_a   1.000
_cell.length_b   1.000
_cell.length_c   1.000
_cell.angle_alpha   90.00
_cell.angle_beta   90.00
_cell.angle_gamma   90.00
#
_symmetry.space_group_name_H-M   'P 1'
#
loop_
_entity.id
_entity.type
_entity.pdbx_description
1 polymer ?
#
loop_
_entity_poly.entity_id
_entity_poly.type
_entity_poly.pdbx_seq_one_letter_code
_entity_poly.pdbx_strand_id
1 'polypeptide(L)'
;MDKTQQKIMADENYVQHMFLRVVNDDMECVLNIAGHPYRLRELIFMMIENGCSVEKTDSDGFNTFDYDQETVEVHDFLTSIIKAKFRQ
;
A
#
# COMPACT_ATOMS: atom_id res chain seq x y z
N MET A 1 -15.16 13.43 -11.63
CA MET A 1 -13.76 13.32 -11.17
C MET A 1 -13.10 14.67 -11.33
N ASP A 2 -12.51 15.20 -10.27
CA ASP A 2 -11.83 16.49 -10.27
C ASP A 2 -10.59 16.44 -11.19
N LYS A 3 -10.40 17.46 -12.04
CA LYS A 3 -9.25 17.59 -12.95
C LYS A 3 -7.92 17.64 -12.17
N THR A 4 -7.96 18.06 -10.91
CA THR A 4 -6.81 18.08 -9.99
C THR A 4 -6.37 16.65 -9.64
N GLN A 5 -7.31 15.76 -9.35
CA GLN A 5 -7.03 14.35 -9.05
C GLN A 5 -6.44 13.63 -10.27
N GLN A 6 -6.93 13.93 -11.49
CA GLN A 6 -6.36 13.37 -12.71
C GLN A 6 -4.91 13.78 -12.95
N LYS A 7 -4.54 15.04 -12.63
CA LYS A 7 -3.16 15.52 -12.72
C LYS A 7 -2.23 14.86 -11.71
N ILE A 8 -2.71 14.66 -10.47
CA ILE A 8 -1.93 14.00 -9.41
C ILE A 8 -1.70 12.51 -9.73
N MET A 9 -2.69 11.84 -10.32
CA MET A 9 -2.54 10.43 -10.75
C MET A 9 -1.63 10.26 -11.98
N ALA A 10 -1.42 11.32 -12.76
CA ALA A 10 -0.56 11.33 -13.95
C ALA A 10 0.86 11.86 -13.66
N ASP A 11 1.12 12.34 -12.44
CA ASP A 11 2.46 12.76 -12.01
C ASP A 11 3.26 11.52 -11.59
N GLU A 12 4.16 11.09 -12.47
CA GLU A 12 5.00 9.90 -12.29
C GLU A 12 5.84 9.96 -11.01
N ASN A 13 6.27 11.15 -10.57
CA ASN A 13 7.05 11.33 -9.35
C ASN A 13 6.19 11.18 -8.08
N TYR A 14 4.91 11.56 -8.16
CA TYR A 14 3.97 11.42 -7.03
C TYR A 14 3.55 9.96 -6.81
N VAL A 15 3.43 9.21 -7.90
CA VAL A 15 3.10 7.78 -7.86
C VAL A 15 4.30 6.96 -7.38
N GLN A 16 5.54 7.34 -7.72
CA GLN A 16 6.79 6.66 -7.32
C GLN A 16 7.01 6.50 -5.80
N HIS A 17 6.26 7.21 -4.95
CA HIS A 17 6.43 7.17 -3.50
C HIS A 17 5.11 7.01 -2.74
N MET A 18 4.07 6.46 -3.37
CA MET A 18 2.82 6.23 -2.65
C MET A 18 2.88 4.95 -1.82
N PHE A 19 2.76 5.11 -0.51
CA PHE A 19 2.65 3.99 0.43
C PHE A 19 1.21 3.88 0.94
N LEU A 20 0.70 2.67 1.06
CA LEU A 20 -0.58 2.39 1.72
C LEU A 20 -0.36 1.47 2.91
N ARG A 21 -0.93 1.82 4.06
CA ARG A 21 -1.10 0.90 5.18
C ARG A 21 -2.44 0.20 5.01
N VAL A 22 -2.43 -1.12 5.07
CA VAL A 22 -3.59 -2.00 4.89
C VAL A 22 -3.71 -2.89 6.11
N VAL A 23 -4.89 -2.93 6.71
CA VAL A 23 -5.13 -3.60 7.99
C VAL A 23 -6.40 -4.42 7.90
N ASN A 24 -6.37 -5.67 8.31
CA ASN A 24 -7.56 -6.43 8.65
C ASN A 24 -7.44 -7.01 10.08
N ASP A 25 -8.32 -7.93 10.44
CA ASP A 25 -8.32 -8.53 11.78
C ASP A 25 -7.06 -9.38 12.05
N ASP A 26 -6.49 -10.00 11.01
CA ASP A 26 -5.39 -10.97 11.12
C ASP A 26 -4.01 -10.34 10.86
N MET A 27 -3.94 -9.31 10.03
CA MET A 27 -2.69 -8.77 9.50
C MET A 27 -2.72 -7.26 9.32
N GLU A 28 -1.52 -6.70 9.32
CA GLU A 28 -1.24 -5.33 8.98
C GLU A 28 -0.06 -5.29 8.02
N CYS A 29 -0.20 -4.62 6.88
CA CYS A 29 0.86 -4.51 5.90
C CYS A 29 1.02 -3.09 5.36
N VAL A 30 2.22 -2.77 4.88
CA VAL A 30 2.46 -1.55 4.09
C VAL A 30 2.90 -1.91 2.68
N LEU A 31 2.22 -1.30 1.73
CA LEU A 31 2.38 -1.49 0.29
C LEU A 31 3.04 -0.26 -0.31
N ASN A 32 4.17 -0.46 -1.00
CA ASN A 32 4.71 0.57 -1.89
C ASN A 32 4.12 0.39 -3.30
N ILE A 33 3.39 1.39 -3.79
CA ILE A 33 2.65 1.34 -5.06
C ILE A 33 3.31 2.18 -6.16
N ALA A 34 4.59 2.50 -5.96
CA ALA A 34 5.48 3.08 -6.98
C ALA A 34 5.34 2.37 -8.33
N GLY A 35 5.00 3.13 -9.39
CA GLY A 35 4.97 2.62 -10.77
C GLY A 35 3.66 1.98 -11.24
N HIS A 36 2.59 1.95 -10.43
CA HIS A 36 1.32 1.29 -10.82
C HIS A 36 0.07 2.19 -10.77
N PRO A 37 0.05 3.31 -11.53
CA PRO A 37 -1.05 4.28 -11.48
C PRO A 37 -2.41 3.74 -11.95
N TYR A 38 -2.42 2.80 -12.89
CA TYR A 38 -3.67 2.36 -13.55
C TYR A 38 -4.45 1.29 -12.78
N ARG A 39 -3.86 0.64 -11.77
CA ARG A 39 -4.53 -0.43 -10.99
C ARG A 39 -4.69 -0.12 -9.50
N LEU A 40 -4.15 1.01 -9.04
CA LEU A 40 -4.23 1.43 -7.65
C LEU A 40 -5.69 1.52 -7.15
N ARG A 41 -6.60 2.06 -7.98
CA ARG A 41 -8.01 2.19 -7.61
C ARG A 41 -8.68 0.84 -7.42
N GLU A 42 -8.55 -0.06 -8.38
CA GLU A 42 -9.14 -1.40 -8.33
C GLU A 42 -8.59 -2.21 -7.16
N LEU A 43 -7.27 -2.12 -6.93
CA LEU A 43 -6.61 -2.77 -5.79
C LEU A 43 -7.16 -2.29 -4.45
N ILE A 44 -7.28 -0.97 -4.25
CA ILE A 44 -7.85 -0.39 -3.03
C ILE A 44 -9.30 -0.85 -2.86
N PHE A 45 -10.12 -0.82 -3.93
CA PHE A 45 -11.50 -1.29 -3.86
C PHE A 45 -11.58 -2.77 -3.46
N MET A 46 -10.78 -3.64 -4.09
CA MET A 46 -10.72 -5.06 -3.73
C MET A 46 -10.33 -5.27 -2.27
N MET A 47 -9.32 -4.54 -1.76
CA MET A 47 -8.91 -4.64 -0.35
C MET A 47 -10.05 -4.26 0.60
N ILE A 48 -10.74 -3.15 0.32
CA ILE A 48 -11.89 -2.70 1.11
C ILE A 48 -13.03 -3.73 1.05
N GLU A 49 -13.36 -4.26 -0.12
CA GLU A 49 -14.39 -5.29 -0.28
C GLU A 49 -14.04 -6.60 0.46
N ASN A 50 -12.76 -6.90 0.63
CA ASN A 50 -12.26 -8.04 1.42
C ASN A 50 -12.11 -7.72 2.92
N GLY A 51 -12.67 -6.60 3.39
CA GLY A 51 -12.70 -6.25 4.82
C GLY A 51 -11.43 -5.58 5.35
N CYS A 52 -10.54 -5.10 4.48
CA CYS A 52 -9.37 -4.35 4.91
C CYS A 52 -9.68 -2.85 5.08
N SER A 53 -9.14 -2.25 6.12
CA SER A 53 -8.97 -0.80 6.22
C SER A 53 -7.72 -0.39 5.45
N VAL A 54 -7.83 0.60 4.58
CA VAL A 54 -6.72 1.09 3.74
C VAL A 54 -6.54 2.58 3.98
N GLU A 55 -5.32 2.99 4.35
CA GLU A 55 -4.96 4.39 4.53
C GLU A 55 -3.66 4.74 3.82
N LYS A 56 -3.55 5.99 3.36
CA LYS A 56 -2.30 6.47 2.78
C LYS A 56 -1.29 6.70 3.89
N THR A 57 -0.07 6.22 3.70
CA THR A 57 1.07 6.46 4.58
C THR A 57 2.25 7.00 3.77
N ASP A 58 3.36 7.24 4.45
CA ASP A 58 4.64 7.66 3.86
C ASP A 58 5.71 6.57 4.03
N SER A 59 6.95 6.89 3.63
CA SER A 59 8.09 6.00 3.78
C SER A 59 8.45 5.73 5.24
N ASP A 60 8.10 6.62 6.16
CA ASP A 60 8.41 6.43 7.58
C ASP A 60 7.54 5.29 8.12
N GLY A 61 6.26 5.25 7.77
CA GLY A 61 5.37 4.12 8.08
C GLY A 61 5.85 2.77 7.51
N PHE A 62 6.57 2.77 6.38
CA PHE A 62 7.20 1.57 5.82
C PHE A 62 8.49 1.15 6.56
N ASN A 63 9.19 2.11 7.18
CA ASN A 63 10.43 1.89 7.91
C ASN A 63 10.20 1.55 9.39
N THR A 64 9.12 2.07 9.99
CA THR A 64 8.76 1.88 11.40
C THR A 64 7.67 0.82 11.57
N PHE A 65 7.80 -0.31 10.89
CA PHE A 65 6.99 -1.48 11.23
C PHE A 65 7.52 -2.07 12.52
N ASP A 66 6.63 -2.33 13.48
CA ASP A 66 6.99 -3.01 14.71
C ASP A 66 7.74 -4.28 14.33
N TYR A 67 8.98 -4.41 14.82
CA TYR A 67 9.79 -5.59 14.60
C TYR A 67 9.07 -6.77 15.26
N ASP A 68 8.40 -7.57 14.44
CA ASP A 68 7.90 -8.87 14.80
C ASP A 68 8.83 -9.92 14.19
N GLN A 69 9.13 -10.98 14.93
CA GLN A 69 10.03 -12.04 14.48
C GLN A 69 9.44 -12.78 13.25
N GLU A 70 8.12 -12.65 13.03
CA GLU A 70 7.38 -13.16 11.88
C GLU A 70 7.17 -12.13 10.75
N THR A 71 7.90 -11.00 10.75
CA THR A 71 7.83 -10.05 9.63
C THR A 71 8.42 -10.70 8.38
N VAL A 72 7.60 -10.81 7.34
CA VAL A 72 8.03 -11.32 6.03
C VAL A 72 8.00 -10.19 5.02
N GLU A 73 9.10 -10.03 4.29
CA GLU A 73 9.14 -9.23 3.06
C GLU A 73 8.65 -10.09 1.91
N VAL A 74 7.47 -9.75 1.38
CA VAL A 74 6.88 -10.44 0.23
C VAL A 74 7.10 -9.57 -0.99
N HIS A 75 7.77 -10.14 -1.99
CA HIS A 75 7.93 -9.54 -3.31
C HIS A 75 6.93 -10.21 -4.26
N ASP A 76 5.82 -9.56 -4.62
CA ASP A 76 5.00 -10.12 -5.71
C ASP A 76 4.13 -9.14 -6.54
N PHE A 77 3.67 -9.75 -7.64
CA PHE A 77 2.99 -9.36 -8.88
C PHE A 77 3.68 -8.38 -9.82
N LEU A 78 4.35 -7.31 -9.35
CA LEU A 78 4.93 -6.31 -10.28
C LEU A 78 6.21 -5.57 -9.83
N THR A 79 6.98 -6.09 -8.84
CA THR A 79 8.18 -5.47 -8.18
C THR A 79 7.91 -4.61 -6.94
N SER A 80 6.67 -4.52 -6.47
CA SER A 80 6.34 -3.88 -5.19
C SER A 80 6.89 -4.67 -3.99
N ILE A 81 7.43 -3.97 -3.00
CA ILE A 81 7.84 -4.54 -1.71
C ILE A 81 6.67 -4.38 -0.74
N ILE A 82 6.26 -5.49 -0.13
CA ILE A 82 5.22 -5.56 0.90
C ILE A 82 5.87 -6.01 2.20
N LYS A 83 5.69 -5.23 3.26
CA LYS A 83 6.03 -5.63 4.63
C LYS A 83 4.75 -5.97 5.37
N ALA A 84 4.65 -7.19 5.91
CA ALA A 84 3.46 -7.66 6.65
C ALA A 84 3.82 -8.07 8.08
N LYS A 85 2.92 -7.75 9.01
CA LYS A 85 2.94 -8.13 10.42
C LYS A 85 1.64 -8.88 10.72
N PHE A 86 1.76 -10.05 11.34
CA PHE A 86 0.61 -10.86 11.75
C PHE A 86 0.23 -10.54 13.20
N ARG A 87 -1.07 -10.52 13.48
CA ARG A 87 -1.59 -10.29 14.84
C ARG A 87 -1.77 -11.65 15.52
N GLN A 88 -1.13 -11.82 16.68
CA GLN A 88 -1.28 -13.02 17.54
C GLN A 88 -2.56 -12.97 18.37
#